data_AF-A0A8S9R3L7-F1
#
_entry.id   AF-A0A8S9R3L7-F1
#
_cell.length_a   1.000
_cell.length_b   1.000
_cell.length_c   1.000
_cell.angle_alpha   90.00
_cell.angle_beta   90.00
_cell.angle_gamma   90.00
#
_symmetry.space_group_name_H-M   'P 1'
#
loop_
_entity.id
_entity.type
_entity.pdbx_description
1 polymer ?
#
loop_
_entity_poly.entity_id
_entity_poly.type
_entity_poly.pdbx_seq_one_letter_code
_entity_poly.pdbx_strand_id
1 'polypeptide(L)'
;MPELLWKIFERANSYYKDSAPELKEERATLLEDWLNMETNFGNLGDVSVVQSKLPKKLKKRKPITREDGSTEYEEYIDYLYPEESQTTNLKILEAAYKWKKQKLAASEEDYD
;
A
#
# COMPACT_ATOMS: atom_id res chain seq x y z
N MET A 1 -2.68 8.27 30.29
CA MET A 1 -1.39 7.85 29.72
C MET A 1 -1.51 7.73 28.19
N PRO A 2 -1.40 8.84 27.46
CA PRO A 2 -1.48 8.85 25.99
C PRO A 2 -0.24 8.25 25.31
N GLU A 3 0.92 8.52 25.88
CA GLU A 3 2.24 8.10 25.37
C GLU A 3 2.43 6.58 25.27
N LEU A 4 1.80 5.80 26.15
CA LEU A 4 1.88 4.32 26.08
C LEU A 4 0.99 3.77 24.98
N LEU A 5 -0.18 4.39 24.78
CA LEU A 5 -1.14 3.96 23.77
C LEU A 5 -0.57 4.17 22.37
N TRP A 6 0.03 5.34 22.12
CA TRP A 6 0.69 5.65 20.86
C TRP A 6 1.77 4.61 20.52
N LYS A 7 2.66 4.30 21.47
CA LYS A 7 3.71 3.27 21.27
C LYS A 7 3.15 1.89 20.94
N ILE A 8 2.01 1.51 21.54
CA ILE A 8 1.35 0.23 21.25
C ILE A 8 0.82 0.22 19.81
N PHE A 9 0.10 1.27 19.40
CA PHE A 9 -0.41 1.38 18.04
C PHE A 9 0.71 1.44 17.00
N GLU A 10 1.80 2.17 17.25
CA GLU A 10 2.95 2.20 16.35
C GLU A 10 3.62 0.85 16.21
N ARG A 11 3.80 0.14 17.32
CA ARG A 11 4.35 -1.21 17.31
C ARG A 11 3.46 -2.16 16.51
N ALA A 12 2.15 -2.11 16.72
CA ALA A 12 1.20 -2.92 15.99
C ALA A 12 1.19 -2.58 14.48
N ASN A 13 1.19 -1.30 14.12
CA ASN A 13 1.27 -0.87 12.73
C ASN A 13 2.58 -1.31 12.06
N SER A 14 3.71 -1.25 12.77
CA SER A 14 5.00 -1.72 12.26
C SER A 14 5.01 -3.24 12.07
N TYR A 15 4.41 -4.00 13.00
CA TYR A 15 4.25 -5.45 12.85
C TYR A 15 3.47 -5.82 11.59
N TYR A 16 2.31 -5.21 11.36
CA TYR A 16 1.54 -5.50 10.13
C TYR A 16 2.26 -5.06 8.87
N LYS A 17 3.02 -3.97 8.93
CA LYS A 17 3.80 -3.51 7.78
C LYS A 17 4.94 -4.46 7.42
N ASP A 18 5.71 -4.91 8.42
CA ASP A 18 6.99 -5.58 8.18
C ASP A 18 6.89 -7.12 8.30
N SER A 19 6.03 -7.62 9.18
CA SER A 19 5.94 -9.06 9.53
C SER A 19 4.69 -9.75 9.00
N ALA A 20 3.59 -9.02 8.78
CA ALA A 20 2.33 -9.58 8.28
C ALA A 20 1.70 -8.70 7.17
N PRO A 21 2.44 -8.41 6.08
CA PRO A 21 2.00 -7.48 5.02
C PRO A 21 0.76 -7.96 4.23
N GLU A 22 0.41 -9.24 4.33
CA GLU A 22 -0.81 -9.81 3.77
C GLU A 22 -2.08 -9.46 4.56
N LEU A 23 -1.95 -9.14 5.86
CA LEU A 23 -3.05 -8.79 6.77
C LEU A 23 -3.38 -7.29 6.67
N LYS A 24 -3.71 -6.87 5.45
CA LYS A 24 -3.92 -5.47 5.11
C LYS A 24 -5.23 -4.91 5.67
N GLU A 25 -6.26 -5.73 5.81
CA GLU A 25 -7.55 -5.32 6.35
C GLU A 25 -7.44 -5.04 7.86
N GLU A 26 -6.78 -5.94 8.58
CA GLU A 26 -6.54 -5.83 10.02
C GLU A 26 -5.70 -4.61 10.36
N ARG A 27 -4.68 -4.33 9.55
CA ARG A 27 -3.90 -3.09 9.65
C ARG A 27 -4.73 -1.85 9.35
N ALA A 28 -5.66 -1.91 8.40
CA ALA A 28 -6.54 -0.78 8.10
C ALA A 28 -7.49 -0.50 9.28
N THR A 29 -8.10 -1.55 9.85
CA THR A 29 -8.94 -1.46 11.05
C THR A 29 -8.16 -0.90 12.23
N LEU A 30 -6.92 -1.35 12.47
CA LEU A 30 -6.05 -0.81 13.51
C LEU A 30 -5.86 0.71 13.39
N LEU A 31 -5.62 1.21 12.16
CA LEU A 31 -5.42 2.64 11.92
C LEU A 31 -6.73 3.45 12.03
N GLU A 32 -7.86 2.88 11.62
CA GLU A 32 -9.19 3.46 11.84
C GLU A 32 -9.48 3.58 13.35
N ASP A 33 -9.23 2.53 14.13
CA ASP A 33 -9.40 2.53 15.59
C ASP A 33 -8.47 3.53 16.27
N TRP A 34 -7.21 3.60 15.84
CA TRP A 34 -6.27 4.60 16.34
C TRP A 34 -6.77 6.02 16.05
N LEU A 35 -7.22 6.30 14.82
CA LEU A 35 -7.78 7.61 14.47
C LEU A 35 -9.00 7.96 15.32
N ASN A 36 -9.91 7.00 15.52
CA ASN A 36 -11.09 7.17 16.36
C ASN A 36 -10.71 7.49 17.81
N MET A 37 -9.71 6.81 18.36
CA MET A 37 -9.21 7.08 19.70
C MET A 37 -8.65 8.50 19.82
N GLU A 38 -7.76 8.91 18.90
CA GLU A 38 -7.17 10.27 18.93
C GLU A 38 -8.23 11.36 18.79
N THR A 39 -9.25 11.12 17.96
CA THR A 39 -10.35 12.07 17.73
C THR A 39 -11.27 12.18 18.95
N ASN A 40 -11.58 11.06 19.61
CA ASN A 40 -12.54 11.02 20.72
C ASN A 40 -11.95 11.48 22.06
N PHE A 41 -10.66 11.23 22.31
CA PHE A 41 -10.02 11.61 23.56
C PHE A 41 -9.48 13.06 23.57
N GLY A 42 -9.60 13.78 22.46
CA GLY A 42 -9.29 15.21 22.34
C GLY A 42 -7.79 15.49 22.35
N ASN A 43 -7.24 15.85 21.19
CA ASN A 43 -5.87 16.32 20.94
C ASN A 43 -4.80 15.79 21.92
N LEU A 44 -4.72 14.46 22.04
CA LEU A 44 -3.67 13.77 22.79
C LEU A 44 -2.35 13.71 21.99
N GLY A 45 -2.42 13.98 20.69
CA GLY A 45 -1.33 14.03 19.73
C GLY A 45 -1.82 14.58 18.39
N ASP A 46 -0.95 14.53 17.37
CA ASP A 46 -1.27 15.05 16.03
C ASP A 46 -2.06 14.02 15.21
N VAL A 47 -3.39 14.18 15.19
CA VAL A 47 -4.34 13.37 14.42
C VAL A 47 -3.94 13.25 12.94
N SER A 48 -3.31 14.29 12.38
CA SER A 48 -2.89 14.30 10.98
C SER A 48 -1.85 13.22 10.67
N VAL A 49 -1.03 12.84 11.65
CA VAL A 49 -0.02 11.78 11.52
C VAL A 49 -0.70 10.44 11.28
N VAL A 50 -1.77 10.11 12.02
CA VAL A 50 -2.50 8.85 11.84
C VAL A 50 -3.31 8.89 10.54
N GLN A 51 -3.95 10.01 10.25
CA GLN A 51 -4.72 10.20 9.02
C GLN A 51 -3.86 10.03 7.77
N SER A 52 -2.62 10.50 7.80
CA SER A 52 -1.66 10.35 6.68
C SER A 52 -1.22 8.91 6.42
N LYS A 53 -1.46 7.98 7.36
CA LYS A 53 -1.11 6.55 7.25
C LYS A 53 -2.27 5.70 6.72
N LEU A 54 -3.50 6.24 6.69
CA LEU A 54 -4.67 5.46 6.30
C LEU A 54 -4.59 4.96 4.86
N PRO A 55 -4.96 3.69 4.60
CA PRO A 55 -4.95 3.14 3.27
C PRO A 55 -6.17 3.59 2.45
N LYS A 56 -6.04 3.50 1.12
CA LYS A 56 -7.17 3.60 0.19
C LYS A 56 -7.76 2.22 -0.05
N LYS A 57 -9.08 2.08 0.14
CA LYS A 57 -9.84 0.86 -0.21
C LYS A 57 -9.97 0.77 -1.73
N LEU A 58 -9.55 -0.34 -2.31
CA LEU A 58 -9.59 -0.63 -3.76
C LEU A 58 -10.45 -1.86 -4.01
N LYS A 59 -11.37 -1.77 -4.98
CA LYS A 59 -12.07 -2.95 -5.50
C LYS A 59 -11.23 -3.57 -6.60
N LYS A 60 -10.81 -4.82 -6.40
CA LYS A 60 -10.01 -5.58 -7.36
C LYS A 60 -10.75 -6.82 -7.79
N ARG A 61 -10.33 -7.38 -8.93
CA ARG A 61 -10.92 -8.59 -9.50
C ARG A 61 -9.82 -9.59 -9.84
N LYS A 62 -9.94 -10.83 -9.35
CA LYS A 62 -8.95 -11.90 -9.59
C LYS A 62 -9.58 -13.01 -10.44
N PRO A 63 -8.85 -13.54 -11.45
CA PRO A 63 -9.31 -14.72 -12.16
C PRO A 63 -9.24 -15.96 -11.26
N ILE A 64 -10.28 -16.78 -11.31
CA ILE A 64 -10.36 -18.10 -10.70
C ILE A 64 -10.56 -19.11 -11.83
N THR A 65 -9.70 -20.12 -11.88
CA THR A 65 -9.85 -21.24 -12.81
C THR A 65 -10.69 -22.31 -12.13
N ARG A 66 -11.84 -22.65 -12.72
CA ARG A 66 -12.66 -23.78 -12.28
C ARG A 66 -12.14 -25.10 -12.87
N GLU A 67 -12.57 -26.21 -12.28
CA GLU A 67 -12.21 -27.57 -12.74
C GLU A 67 -12.59 -27.85 -14.20
N ASP A 68 -13.59 -27.12 -14.73
CA ASP A 68 -14.05 -27.21 -16.12
C ASP A 68 -13.20 -26.39 -17.12
N GLY A 69 -12.14 -25.71 -16.65
CA GLY A 69 -11.28 -24.86 -17.45
C GLY A 69 -11.85 -23.47 -17.77
N SER A 70 -13.05 -23.14 -17.27
CA SER A 70 -13.60 -21.79 -17.38
C SER A 70 -12.93 -20.82 -16.40
N THR A 71 -12.80 -19.56 -16.81
CA THR A 71 -12.26 -18.48 -15.97
C THR A 71 -13.40 -17.64 -15.42
N GLU A 72 -13.59 -17.69 -14.11
CA GLU A 72 -14.48 -16.80 -13.36
C GLU A 72 -13.68 -15.64 -12.76
N TYR A 73 -14.35 -14.56 -12.42
CA TYR A 73 -13.74 -13.38 -11.83
C TYR A 73 -14.36 -13.11 -10.46
N GLU A 74 -13.56 -13.17 -9.40
CA GLU A 74 -14.00 -12.83 -8.04
C GLU A 74 -13.58 -11.40 -7.69
N GLU A 75 -14.52 -10.63 -7.17
CA GLU A 75 -14.27 -9.29 -6.64
C GLU A 75 -13.80 -9.37 -5.18
N TYR A 76 -12.70 -8.70 -4.87
CA TYR A 76 -12.16 -8.60 -3.52
C TYR A 76 -11.74 -7.16 -3.20
N ILE A 77 -11.73 -6.83 -1.92
CA ILE A 77 -11.21 -5.53 -1.44
C ILE A 77 -9.72 -5.69 -1.17
N ASP A 78 -8.95 -4.75 -1.69
CA ASP A 78 -7.54 -4.58 -1.38
C ASP A 78 -7.32 -3.19 -0.77
N TYR A 79 -6.19 -3.03 -0.10
CA TYR A 79 -5.82 -1.80 0.58
C TYR A 79 -4.48 -1.30 0.06
N LEU A 80 -4.46 -0.08 -0.46
CA LEU A 80 -3.24 0.59 -0.91
C LEU A 80 -2.79 1.59 0.14
N TYR A 81 -1.66 1.32 0.76
CA TYR A 81 -1.08 2.21 1.77
C TYR A 81 -0.32 3.37 1.11
N PRO A 82 -0.28 4.56 1.73
CA PRO A 82 0.41 5.73 1.18
C PRO A 82 1.87 5.47 0.80
N GLU A 83 2.62 4.73 1.62
CA GLU A 83 4.01 4.35 1.36
C GLU A 83 4.17 3.43 0.13
N GLU A 84 3.18 2.61 -0.19
CA GLU A 84 3.21 1.71 -1.35
C GLU A 84 3.04 2.48 -2.66
N SER A 85 2.30 3.60 -2.62
CA SER A 85 2.07 4.44 -3.80
C SER A 85 3.35 5.10 -4.33
N GLN A 86 4.23 5.54 -3.42
CA GLN A 86 5.49 6.19 -3.80
C GLN A 86 6.44 5.20 -4.48
N THR A 87 6.49 3.94 -4.00
CA THR A 87 7.34 2.91 -4.61
C THR A 87 6.90 2.55 -6.03
N THR A 88 5.60 2.61 -6.32
CA THR A 88 5.06 2.28 -7.64
C THR A 88 5.46 3.32 -8.68
N ASN A 89 5.36 4.62 -8.34
CA ASN A 89 5.75 5.71 -9.24
C ASN A 89 7.24 5.65 -9.63
N LEU A 90 8.12 5.32 -8.68
CA LEU A 90 9.56 5.21 -8.94
C LEU A 90 9.90 4.09 -9.93
N LYS A 91 9.24 2.94 -9.82
CA LYS A 91 9.43 1.81 -10.75
C LYS A 91 9.04 2.16 -12.19
N ILE A 92 7.97 2.94 -12.36
CA ILE A 92 7.53 3.42 -13.69
C ILE A 92 8.58 4.34 -14.31
N LEU A 93 9.15 5.26 -13.53
CA LEU A 93 10.20 6.17 -14.00
C LEU A 93 11.49 5.41 -14.37
N GLU A 94 11.88 4.42 -13.57
CA GLU A 94 13.04 3.58 -13.85
C GLU A 94 12.85 2.78 -15.15
N ALA A 95 11.66 2.21 -15.35
CA ALA A 95 11.33 1.49 -16.59
C ALA A 95 11.36 2.41 -17.82
N ALA A 96 10.83 3.63 -17.70
CA ALA A 96 10.89 4.62 -18.77
C ALA A 96 12.34 5.03 -19.11
N TYR A 97 13.19 5.20 -18.11
CA TYR A 97 14.62 5.48 -18.31
C TYR A 97 15.33 4.33 -19.04
N LYS A 98 15.07 3.09 -18.62
CA LYS A 98 15.62 1.88 -19.29
C LYS A 98 15.16 1.78 -20.74
N TRP A 99 13.88 2.02 -21.02
CA TRP A 99 13.35 2.04 -22.38
C TRP A 99 14.01 3.09 -23.26
N LYS A 100 14.18 4.32 -22.74
CA LYS A 100 14.89 5.40 -23.46
C LYS A 100 16.34 5.00 -23.78
N LYS A 101 17.06 4.41 -22.82
CA LYS A 101 18.44 3.96 -23.02
C LYS A 101 18.55 2.87 -24.10
N GLN A 102 17.64 1.90 -24.11
CA GLN A 102 17.59 0.86 -25.14
C GLN A 102 17.33 1.43 -26.52
N LYS A 103 16.43 2.40 -26.65
CA LYS A 103 16.13 3.03 -27.94
C LYS A 103 17.32 3.79 -28.51
N LEU A 104 18.10 4.47 -27.65
CA LEU A 104 19.31 5.19 -28.07
C LEU A 104 20.43 4.23 -28.51
N ALA A 105 20.64 3.14 -27.76
CA ALA A 105 21.62 2.12 -28.14
C ALA A 105 21.27 1.43 -29.47
N ALA A 106 19.98 1.09 -29.67
CA ALA A 106 19.52 0.51 -30.94
C ALA A 106 19.69 1.47 -32.13
N SER A 107 19.55 2.80 -31.92
CA SER A 107 19.78 3.77 -33.00
C SER A 107 21.25 4.06 -33.31
N GLU A 108 22.18 3.67 -32.43
CA GLU A 108 23.64 3.80 -32.64
C GLU A 108 24.22 2.58 -33.38
N GLU A 109 23.60 1.40 -33.30
CA GLU A 109 24.03 0.18 -34.02
C GLU A 109 23.55 0.13 -35.49
N ASP A 110 22.54 0.92 -35.89
CA ASP A 110 22.04 0.98 -37.28
C ASP A 110 22.91 1.86 -38.21
N TYR A 111 24.01 2.44 -37.71
CA TYR A 111 24.92 3.34 -38.45
C TYR A 111 26.37 2.81 -38.54
N ASP A 112 26.59 1.50 -38.39
CA ASP A 112 27.87 0.82 -38.70
C ASP A 112 27.67 -0.25 -39.80
#